data_AF-A0A970DVG0-F1
#
_entry.id   AF-A0A970DVG0-F1
#
_cell.length_a   1.000
_cell.length_b   1.000
_cell.length_c   1.000
_cell.angle_alpha   90.00
_cell.angle_beta   90.00
_cell.angle_gamma   90.00
#
_symmetry.space_group_name_H-M   'P 1'
#
loop_
_entity.id
_entity.type
_entity.pdbx_description
1 polymer ?
#
loop_
_entity_poly.entity_id
_entity_poly.type
_entity_poly.pdbx_seq_one_letter_code
_entity_poly.pdbx_strand_id
1 'polypeptide(L)'
;LSATDILVLLVTDMGIIEKKVIAVDCPITQVDLDRVSYSLNKKLRGRPFASLKSSVLNEVKEEIKTEGSSFQQAITLLLSTLDTSEKERVYLDGIINILDHPEFKEVEKFKLLMELMEEEDRLYRLLSSRHPGLRISIGQENPEEAVHECSIITANYEIGGRIVGTIGVLGPTRMDYAHVVSVVEFIAQSLSEFLSKS
;
A
#
# COMPACT_ATOMS: atom_id res chain seq x y z
N LEU A 1 -20.64 -19.16 -13.56
CA LEU A 1 -20.30 -17.83 -14.10
C LEU A 1 -21.14 -17.64 -15.34
N SER A 2 -21.79 -16.49 -15.49
CA SER A 2 -22.55 -16.18 -16.70
C SER A 2 -21.59 -15.92 -17.87
N ALA A 3 -22.08 -15.85 -19.11
CA ALA A 3 -21.26 -15.56 -20.29
C ALA A 3 -20.61 -14.15 -20.27
N THR A 4 -20.97 -13.33 -19.30
CA THR A 4 -20.57 -11.92 -19.14
C THR A 4 -19.79 -11.65 -17.85
N ASP A 5 -19.41 -12.67 -17.09
CA ASP A 5 -18.61 -12.52 -15.87
C ASP A 5 -17.23 -13.17 -16.03
N ILE A 6 -16.16 -12.38 -15.94
CA ILE A 6 -14.79 -12.87 -15.93
C ILE A 6 -14.28 -12.97 -14.49
N LEU A 7 -13.75 -14.13 -14.11
CA LEU A 7 -13.01 -14.30 -12.87
C LEU A 7 -11.51 -14.15 -13.15
N VAL A 8 -10.90 -13.14 -12.54
CA VAL A 8 -9.44 -12.98 -12.53
C VAL A 8 -8.89 -13.41 -11.18
N LEU A 9 -7.86 -14.27 -11.25
CA LEU A 9 -7.10 -14.74 -10.11
C LEU A 9 -5.66 -14.28 -10.29
N LEU A 10 -5.19 -13.50 -9.32
CA LEU A 10 -3.83 -13.04 -9.25
C LEU A 10 -3.16 -13.77 -8.08
N VAL A 11 -2.11 -14.53 -8.39
CA VAL A 11 -1.38 -15.31 -7.40
C VAL A 11 0.02 -14.74 -7.27
N THR A 12 0.38 -14.31 -6.07
CA THR A 12 1.72 -13.82 -5.77
C THR A 12 2.61 -14.94 -5.23
N ASP A 13 3.92 -14.71 -5.23
CA ASP A 13 4.91 -15.60 -4.61
C ASP A 13 4.77 -15.66 -3.08
N MET A 14 4.14 -14.65 -2.48
CA MET A 14 3.75 -14.60 -1.06
C MET A 14 2.46 -15.39 -0.74
N GLY A 15 2.00 -16.24 -1.66
CA GLY A 15 0.77 -17.03 -1.46
C GLY A 15 -0.53 -16.23 -1.48
N ILE A 16 -0.47 -14.91 -1.70
CA ILE A 16 -1.66 -14.05 -1.74
C ILE A 16 -2.42 -14.34 -3.03
N ILE A 17 -3.69 -14.71 -2.87
CA ILE A 17 -4.63 -14.92 -3.98
C ILE A 17 -5.64 -13.77 -3.97
N GLU A 18 -5.45 -12.85 -4.91
CA GLU A 18 -6.35 -11.74 -5.19
C GLU A 18 -7.39 -12.20 -6.21
N LYS A 19 -8.67 -12.12 -5.84
CA LYS A 19 -9.79 -12.54 -6.68
C LYS A 19 -10.62 -11.33 -7.08
N LYS A 20 -10.83 -11.14 -8.38
CA LYS A 20 -11.74 -10.11 -8.90
C LYS A 20 -12.70 -10.68 -9.93
N VAL A 21 -13.97 -10.32 -9.80
CA VAL A 21 -15.00 -10.60 -10.80
C VAL A 21 -15.24 -9.32 -11.60
N ILE A 22 -15.18 -9.42 -12.92
CA ILE A 22 -15.37 -8.30 -13.84
C ILE A 22 -16.59 -8.62 -14.69
N ALA A 23 -17.61 -7.77 -14.59
CA ALA A 23 -18.75 -7.82 -15.50
C ALA A 23 -18.35 -7.18 -16.83
N VAL A 24 -18.75 -7.80 -17.93
CA VAL A 24 -18.50 -7.31 -19.30
C VAL A 24 -19.81 -7.19 -20.07
N ASP A 25 -19.90 -6.15 -20.90
CA ASP A 25 -21.15 -5.82 -21.60
C ASP A 25 -21.47 -6.75 -22.78
N CYS A 26 -20.63 -7.75 -23.06
CA CYS A 26 -20.83 -8.72 -24.12
C CYS A 26 -20.28 -10.10 -23.77
N PRO A 27 -20.78 -11.18 -24.40
CA PRO A 27 -20.21 -12.51 -24.26
C PRO A 27 -18.76 -12.55 -24.73
N ILE A 28 -17.87 -13.14 -23.93
CA ILE A 28 -16.45 -13.37 -24.29
C ILE A 28 -16.25 -14.86 -24.52
N THR A 29 -15.50 -15.22 -25.57
CA THR A 29 -15.21 -16.63 -25.86
C THR A 29 -14.06 -17.15 -24.99
N GLN A 30 -14.02 -18.46 -24.76
CA GLN A 30 -12.89 -19.07 -24.04
C GLN A 30 -11.55 -18.85 -24.76
N VAL A 31 -11.55 -18.80 -26.10
CA VAL A 31 -10.34 -18.55 -26.91
C VAL A 31 -9.75 -17.17 -26.62
N ASP A 32 -10.61 -16.17 -26.43
CA ASP A 32 -10.17 -14.81 -26.09
C ASP A 32 -9.60 -14.76 -24.67
N LEU A 33 -10.24 -15.43 -23.71
CA LEU A 33 -9.74 -15.55 -22.34
C LEU A 33 -8.37 -16.21 -22.28
N ASP A 34 -8.17 -17.29 -23.05
CA ASP A 34 -6.89 -18.02 -23.08
C ASP A 34 -5.77 -17.14 -23.67
N ARG A 35 -6.06 -16.36 -24.72
CA ARG A 35 -5.10 -15.41 -25.32
C ARG A 35 -4.66 -14.31 -24.35
N VAL A 36 -5.62 -13.73 -23.63
CA VAL A 36 -5.33 -12.72 -22.59
C VAL A 36 -4.51 -13.33 -21.47
N SER A 37 -4.95 -14.48 -20.94
CA SER A 37 -4.25 -15.18 -19.87
C SER A 37 -2.80 -15.46 -20.28
N TYR A 38 -2.59 -15.89 -21.52
CA TYR A 38 -1.25 -16.10 -22.07
C TYR A 38 -0.42 -14.81 -22.16
N SER A 39 -0.96 -13.72 -22.71
CA SER A 39 -0.21 -12.45 -22.83
C SER A 39 0.12 -11.85 -21.46
N LEU A 40 -0.84 -11.84 -20.53
CA LEU A 40 -0.64 -11.40 -19.14
C LEU A 40 0.43 -12.26 -18.45
N ASN A 41 0.31 -13.59 -18.48
CA ASN A 41 1.31 -14.45 -17.85
C ASN A 41 2.69 -14.29 -18.48
N LYS A 42 2.78 -14.16 -19.81
CA LYS A 42 4.06 -13.93 -20.51
C LYS A 42 4.75 -12.64 -20.09
N LYS A 43 3.98 -11.58 -19.80
CA LYS A 43 4.51 -10.25 -19.46
C LYS A 43 4.71 -10.05 -17.95
N LEU A 44 3.84 -10.61 -17.12
CA LEU A 44 3.77 -10.34 -15.68
C LEU A 44 4.47 -11.41 -14.83
N ARG A 45 4.61 -12.66 -15.32
CA ARG A 45 5.19 -13.75 -14.53
C ARG A 45 6.63 -13.44 -14.11
N GLY A 46 6.88 -13.56 -12.81
CA GLY A 46 8.20 -13.32 -12.21
C GLY A 46 8.60 -11.85 -12.16
N ARG A 47 7.70 -10.91 -12.44
CA ARG A 47 7.95 -9.47 -12.31
C ARG A 47 7.34 -8.94 -11.00
N PRO A 48 8.09 -8.13 -10.22
CA PRO A 48 7.50 -7.45 -9.06
C PRO A 48 6.35 -6.53 -9.48
N PHE A 49 5.30 -6.43 -8.66
CA PHE A 49 4.17 -5.52 -8.91
C PHE A 49 4.61 -4.07 -9.13
N ALA A 50 5.58 -3.58 -8.33
CA ALA A 50 6.16 -2.24 -8.50
C ALA A 50 6.81 -1.99 -9.88
N SER A 51 7.12 -3.05 -10.65
CA SER A 51 7.64 -2.94 -12.02
C SER A 51 6.56 -2.92 -13.10
N LEU A 52 5.28 -3.14 -12.72
CA LEU A 52 4.11 -3.07 -13.59
C LEU A 52 3.75 -1.61 -13.85
N LYS A 53 4.60 -0.93 -14.61
CA LYS A 53 4.32 0.41 -15.10
C LYS A 53 3.21 0.37 -16.15
N SER A 54 2.50 1.49 -16.29
CA SER A 54 1.52 1.74 -17.35
C SER A 54 2.03 1.37 -18.76
N SER A 55 3.35 1.42 -18.99
CA SER A 55 3.97 0.98 -20.26
C SER A 55 3.78 -0.51 -20.56
N VAL A 56 3.93 -1.40 -19.56
CA VAL A 56 3.73 -2.86 -19.74
C VAL A 56 2.25 -3.15 -19.97
N LEU A 57 1.38 -2.46 -19.23
CA LEU A 57 -0.08 -2.57 -19.40
C LEU A 57 -0.50 -2.07 -20.79
N ASN A 58 0.12 -1.00 -21.31
CA ASN A 58 -0.13 -0.50 -22.65
C ASN A 58 0.35 -1.46 -23.75
N GLU A 59 1.51 -2.11 -23.59
CA GLU A 59 1.96 -3.16 -24.53
C GLU A 59 0.97 -4.33 -24.61
N VAL A 60 0.43 -4.76 -23.46
CA VAL A 60 -0.60 -5.80 -23.40
C VAL A 60 -1.87 -5.33 -24.12
N LYS A 61 -2.30 -4.08 -23.91
CA LYS A 61 -3.44 -3.50 -24.66
C LYS A 61 -3.20 -3.50 -26.17
N GLU A 62 -2.01 -3.11 -26.64
CA GLU A 62 -1.67 -3.09 -28.07
C GLU A 62 -1.65 -4.49 -28.70
N GLU A 63 -1.12 -5.50 -27.99
CA GLU A 63 -1.09 -6.89 -28.48
C GLU A 63 -2.51 -7.48 -28.59
N ILE A 64 -3.42 -7.01 -27.73
CA ILE A 64 -4.82 -7.44 -27.67
C ILE A 64 -5.73 -6.65 -28.63
N LYS A 65 -5.23 -5.62 -29.32
CA LYS A 65 -6.05 -4.76 -30.20
C LYS A 65 -6.72 -5.47 -31.38
N THR A 66 -6.45 -6.75 -31.61
CA THR A 66 -6.71 -7.39 -32.89
C THR A 66 -8.15 -7.81 -33.18
N GLU A 67 -9.12 -7.77 -32.27
CA GLU A 67 -10.55 -7.91 -32.66
C GLU A 67 -11.51 -7.54 -31.50
N GLY A 68 -12.53 -6.72 -31.78
CA GLY A 68 -13.66 -6.41 -30.88
C GLY A 68 -13.44 -5.26 -29.88
N SER A 69 -14.23 -4.19 -30.01
CA SER A 69 -14.18 -2.99 -29.15
C SER A 69 -14.54 -3.27 -27.67
N SER A 70 -15.31 -4.30 -27.39
CA SER A 70 -15.78 -4.63 -26.03
C SER A 70 -14.78 -5.47 -25.23
N PHE A 71 -14.02 -6.34 -25.90
CA PHE A 71 -12.93 -7.10 -25.28
C PHE A 71 -11.79 -6.19 -24.81
N GLN A 72 -11.48 -5.18 -25.62
CA GLN A 72 -10.53 -4.12 -25.24
C GLN A 72 -10.97 -3.35 -23.99
N GLN A 73 -12.27 -3.12 -23.81
CA GLN A 73 -12.81 -2.44 -22.63
C GLN A 73 -12.67 -3.31 -21.37
N ALA A 74 -12.99 -4.60 -21.46
CA ALA A 74 -12.81 -5.56 -20.35
C ALA A 74 -11.35 -5.63 -19.88
N ILE A 75 -10.42 -5.72 -20.84
CA ILE A 75 -8.98 -5.73 -20.56
C ILE A 75 -8.49 -4.38 -20.06
N THR A 76 -9.00 -3.28 -20.58
CA THR A 76 -8.66 -1.96 -20.07
C THR A 76 -9.13 -1.77 -18.63
N LEU A 77 -10.33 -2.25 -18.27
CA LEU A 77 -10.86 -2.20 -16.91
C LEU A 77 -10.10 -3.10 -15.93
N LEU A 78 -9.70 -4.29 -16.40
CA LEU A 78 -8.82 -5.19 -15.67
C LEU A 78 -7.47 -4.53 -15.42
N LEU A 79 -6.83 -4.03 -16.48
CA LEU A 79 -5.51 -3.41 -16.40
C LEU A 79 -5.54 -2.10 -15.63
N SER A 80 -6.60 -1.30 -15.68
CA SER A 80 -6.73 -0.09 -14.86
C SER A 80 -6.97 -0.39 -13.38
N THR A 81 -7.55 -1.56 -13.08
CA THR A 81 -7.58 -2.06 -11.70
C THR A 81 -6.18 -2.47 -11.24
N LEU A 82 -5.42 -3.15 -12.11
CA LEU A 82 -4.05 -3.57 -11.79
C LEU A 82 -3.07 -2.39 -11.80
N ASP A 83 -3.38 -1.32 -12.53
CA ASP A 83 -2.79 0.01 -12.46
C ASP A 83 -3.28 0.76 -11.21
N THR A 84 -3.39 0.04 -10.09
CA THR A 84 -3.06 0.66 -8.82
C THR A 84 -1.57 0.96 -8.89
N SER A 85 -1.21 2.08 -9.52
CA SER A 85 -0.19 2.95 -8.93
C SER A 85 -0.38 2.83 -7.43
N GLU A 86 0.58 2.18 -6.77
CA GLU A 86 0.50 1.83 -5.35
C GLU A 86 0.01 3.10 -4.65
N LYS A 87 -1.26 3.14 -4.26
CA LYS A 87 -1.65 4.14 -3.27
C LYS A 87 -0.91 3.65 -2.05
N GLU A 88 0.19 4.30 -1.77
CA GLU A 88 1.01 4.13 -0.60
C GLU A 88 0.10 4.52 0.58
N ARG A 89 -0.65 3.52 1.07
CA ARG A 89 -1.71 3.73 2.05
C ARG A 89 -1.09 3.82 3.42
N VAL A 90 -1.39 4.89 4.13
CA VAL A 90 -1.11 5.00 5.55
C VAL A 90 -2.36 4.58 6.31
N TYR A 91 -2.20 3.63 7.22
CA TYR A 91 -3.24 3.22 8.16
C TYR A 91 -2.98 3.88 9.50
N LEU A 92 -3.96 4.65 9.99
CA LEU A 92 -3.88 5.38 11.24
C LEU A 92 -4.92 4.87 12.22
N ASP A 93 -4.51 4.71 13.47
CA ASP A 93 -5.40 4.40 14.59
C ASP A 93 -4.89 5.10 15.85
N GLY A 94 -5.77 5.31 16.83
CA GLY A 94 -5.41 5.86 18.13
C GLY A 94 -5.18 7.37 18.17
N ILE A 95 -5.51 8.11 17.10
CA ILE A 95 -5.41 9.58 17.05
C ILE A 95 -6.15 10.24 18.23
N ILE A 96 -7.31 9.70 18.61
CA ILE A 96 -8.11 10.23 19.72
C ILE A 96 -7.33 10.23 21.04
N ASN A 97 -6.42 9.26 21.25
CA ASN A 97 -5.64 9.15 22.48
C ASN A 97 -4.65 10.33 22.64
N ILE A 98 -4.33 11.03 21.55
CA ILE A 98 -3.41 12.18 21.62
C ILE A 98 -4.03 13.39 22.34
N LEU A 99 -5.36 13.47 22.38
CA LEU A 99 -6.10 14.54 23.04
C LEU A 99 -5.96 14.51 24.56
N ASP A 100 -5.60 13.37 25.14
CA ASP A 100 -5.38 13.23 26.58
C ASP A 100 -4.08 13.90 27.03
N HIS A 101 -3.20 14.27 26.09
CA HIS A 101 -1.91 14.87 26.37
C HIS A 101 -1.98 16.41 26.45
N PRO A 102 -1.33 17.04 27.46
CA PRO A 102 -1.31 18.49 27.64
C PRO A 102 -0.92 19.30 26.39
N GLU A 103 -0.01 18.75 25.59
CA GLU A 103 0.54 19.32 24.37
C GLU A 103 -0.54 19.59 23.29
N PHE A 104 -1.66 18.86 23.35
CA PHE A 104 -2.76 18.95 22.37
C PHE A 104 -4.05 19.53 22.95
N LYS A 105 -3.98 20.15 24.14
CA LYS A 105 -5.11 20.91 24.71
C LYS A 105 -5.36 22.23 24.00
N GLU A 106 -4.37 22.74 23.28
CA GLU A 106 -4.51 23.92 22.42
C GLU A 106 -5.17 23.50 21.10
N VAL A 107 -6.36 24.05 20.84
CA VAL A 107 -7.18 23.71 19.66
C VAL A 107 -6.43 23.95 18.35
N GLU A 108 -5.60 24.99 18.27
CA GLU A 108 -4.82 25.30 17.07
C GLU A 108 -3.78 24.22 16.76
N LYS A 109 -3.06 23.72 17.78
CA LYS A 109 -2.09 22.62 17.62
C LYS A 109 -2.76 21.32 17.19
N PHE A 110 -3.90 21.00 17.79
CA PHE A 110 -4.66 19.81 17.41
C PHE A 110 -5.18 19.90 15.97
N LYS A 111 -5.73 21.06 15.57
CA LYS A 111 -6.17 21.27 14.17
C LYS A 111 -5.03 21.09 13.18
N LEU A 112 -3.87 21.69 13.45
CA LEU A 112 -2.71 21.57 12.59
C LEU A 112 -2.26 20.10 12.42
N LEU A 113 -2.30 19.31 13.50
CA LEU A 113 -2.04 17.88 13.43
C LEU A 113 -3.09 17.15 12.58
N MET A 114 -4.38 17.46 12.77
CA MET A 114 -5.47 16.81 12.03
C MET A 114 -5.43 17.10 10.53
N GLU A 115 -5.08 18.34 10.14
CA GLU A 115 -4.85 18.69 8.73
C GLU A 115 -3.78 17.80 8.09
N LEU A 116 -2.69 17.51 8.82
CA LEU A 116 -1.67 16.57 8.34
C LEU A 116 -2.20 15.13 8.24
N MET A 117 -3.06 14.69 9.18
CA MET A 117 -3.61 13.32 9.17
C MET A 117 -4.61 13.09 8.04
N GLU A 118 -5.29 14.13 7.56
CA GLU A 118 -6.20 14.04 6.41
C GLU A 118 -5.44 13.99 5.06
N GLU A 119 -4.17 14.40 5.03
CA GLU A 119 -3.34 14.41 3.83
C GLU A 119 -2.44 13.17 3.74
N GLU A 120 -2.99 12.06 3.20
CA GLU A 120 -2.29 10.76 3.05
C GLU A 120 -0.89 10.90 2.43
N ASP A 121 -0.73 11.72 1.39
CA ASP A 121 0.55 11.89 0.69
C ASP A 121 1.62 12.57 1.57
N ARG A 122 1.24 13.55 2.39
CA ARG A 122 2.17 14.23 3.32
C ARG A 122 2.59 13.27 4.41
N LEU A 123 1.62 12.59 4.99
CA LEU A 123 1.86 11.61 6.05
C LEU A 123 2.73 10.45 5.56
N TYR A 124 2.49 9.97 4.34
CA TYR A 124 3.35 8.95 3.74
C TYR A 124 4.78 9.46 3.61
N ARG A 125 5.02 10.67 3.08
CA ARG A 125 6.38 11.24 2.99
C ARG A 125 7.06 11.39 4.36
N LEU A 126 6.30 11.72 5.40
CA LEU A 126 6.80 11.85 6.76
C LEU A 126 7.27 10.49 7.33
N LEU A 127 6.55 9.41 7.02
CA LEU A 127 6.77 8.06 7.56
C LEU A 127 7.65 7.16 6.68
N SER A 128 7.71 7.42 5.36
CA SER A 128 8.34 6.56 4.34
C SER A 128 9.86 6.75 4.18
N SER A 129 10.54 7.29 5.18
CA SER A 129 12.00 7.41 5.13
C SER A 129 12.62 6.01 5.00
N ARG A 130 13.25 5.75 3.85
CA ARG A 130 13.96 4.50 3.52
C ARG A 130 15.26 4.35 4.33
N HIS A 131 15.19 4.46 5.64
CA HIS A 131 16.27 4.13 6.56
C HIS A 131 16.19 2.65 6.92
N PRO A 132 17.33 1.96 7.11
CA PRO A 132 17.33 0.62 7.68
C PRO A 132 16.98 0.68 9.18
N GLY A 133 16.13 -0.24 9.64
CA GLY A 133 15.85 -0.46 11.06
C GLY A 133 14.88 0.54 11.71
N LEU A 134 15.14 0.82 12.99
CA LEU A 134 14.37 1.72 13.86
C LEU A 134 14.80 3.18 13.63
N ARG A 135 13.84 4.09 13.59
CA ARG A 135 14.08 5.54 13.60
C ARG A 135 13.24 6.20 14.68
N ILE A 136 13.85 7.20 15.31
CA ILE A 136 13.21 8.07 16.30
C ILE A 136 13.47 9.51 15.85
N SER A 137 12.43 10.33 15.83
CA SER A 137 12.55 11.79 15.68
C SER A 137 11.67 12.49 16.70
N ILE A 138 12.22 13.52 17.34
CA ILE A 138 11.61 14.17 18.50
C ILE A 138 11.42 15.65 18.24
N GLY A 139 10.16 16.09 18.29
CA GLY A 139 9.76 17.48 18.23
C GLY A 139 10.32 18.23 17.01
N GLN A 140 11.21 19.20 17.25
CA GLN A 140 11.80 20.03 16.18
C GLN A 140 12.73 19.27 15.22
N GLU A 141 13.07 18.01 15.50
CA GLU A 141 13.74 17.14 14.52
C GLU A 141 12.79 16.69 13.41
N ASN A 142 11.48 16.80 13.62
CA ASN A 142 10.48 16.46 12.61
C ASN A 142 10.46 17.53 11.51
N PRO A 143 10.32 17.15 10.24
CA PRO A 143 10.40 18.08 9.11
C PRO A 143 9.17 18.98 8.96
N GLU A 144 8.07 18.66 9.64
CA GLU A 144 6.79 19.37 9.52
C GLU A 144 6.38 19.98 10.86
N GLU A 145 5.96 21.24 10.83
CA GLU A 145 5.55 22.00 12.03
C GLU A 145 4.41 21.32 12.79
N ALA A 146 3.49 20.69 12.05
CA ALA A 146 2.34 19.96 12.58
C ALA A 146 2.72 18.85 13.58
N VAL A 147 3.96 18.37 13.54
CA VAL A 147 4.46 17.31 14.43
C VAL A 147 5.62 17.77 15.32
N HIS A 148 5.87 19.07 15.46
CA HIS A 148 6.89 19.58 16.38
C HIS A 148 6.61 19.33 17.87
N GLU A 149 5.37 19.00 18.22
CA GLU A 149 4.96 18.59 19.57
C GLU A 149 4.92 17.05 19.73
N CYS A 150 5.27 16.32 18.66
CA CYS A 150 5.24 14.87 18.60
C CYS A 150 6.64 14.26 18.64
N SER A 151 6.72 13.04 19.16
CA SER A 151 7.77 12.09 18.81
C SER A 151 7.22 11.08 17.81
N ILE A 152 8.05 10.71 16.83
CA ILE A 152 7.73 9.70 15.83
C ILE A 152 8.75 8.58 15.98
N ILE A 153 8.26 7.36 16.23
CA ILE A 153 9.07 6.15 16.33
C ILE A 153 8.61 5.21 15.23
N THR A 154 9.49 4.80 14.33
CA THR A 154 9.16 3.89 13.23
C THR A 154 10.12 2.70 13.18
N ALA A 155 9.60 1.54 12.77
CA ALA A 155 10.38 0.35 12.48
C ALA A 155 9.87 -0.32 11.20
N ASN A 156 10.79 -0.86 10.41
CA ASN A 156 10.45 -1.58 9.19
C ASN A 156 10.15 -3.05 9.47
N TYR A 157 9.20 -3.62 8.73
CA TYR A 157 8.99 -5.06 8.67
C TYR A 157 9.35 -5.58 7.28
N GLU A 158 9.87 -6.80 7.26
CA GLU A 158 10.51 -7.39 6.09
C GLU A 158 9.96 -8.77 5.78
N ILE A 159 9.88 -9.10 4.49
CA ILE A 159 9.55 -10.45 4.03
C ILE A 159 10.66 -10.90 3.09
N GLY A 160 11.28 -12.04 3.39
CA GLY A 160 12.42 -12.55 2.60
C GLY A 160 13.61 -11.59 2.52
N GLY A 161 13.85 -10.79 3.57
CA GLY A 161 14.93 -9.79 3.62
C GLY A 161 14.67 -8.53 2.78
N ARG A 162 13.42 -8.30 2.36
CA ARG A 162 13.00 -7.06 1.69
C ARG A 162 12.05 -6.30 2.58
N ILE A 163 12.31 -5.01 2.78
CA ILE A 163 11.39 -4.09 3.45
C ILE A 163 10.10 -4.02 2.63
N VAL A 164 8.99 -4.43 3.25
CA VAL A 164 7.65 -4.43 2.64
C VAL A 164 6.77 -3.35 3.23
N GLY A 165 7.15 -2.77 4.37
CA GLY A 165 6.49 -1.61 4.93
C GLY A 165 7.10 -1.16 6.26
N THR A 166 6.46 -0.15 6.84
CA THR A 166 6.90 0.52 8.07
C THR A 166 5.71 0.61 9.01
N ILE A 167 5.94 0.30 10.29
CA ILE A 167 5.01 0.59 11.39
C ILE A 167 5.60 1.70 12.24
N GLY A 168 4.75 2.53 12.85
CA GLY A 168 5.23 3.53 13.79
C GLY A 168 4.19 4.00 14.78
N VAL A 169 4.69 4.70 15.79
CA VAL A 169 3.91 5.36 16.82
C VAL A 169 4.20 6.85 16.76
N LEU A 170 3.14 7.64 16.78
CA LEU A 170 3.16 9.08 16.98
C LEU A 170 2.64 9.35 18.39
N GLY A 171 3.45 9.99 19.22
CA GLY A 171 3.13 10.28 20.61
C GLY A 171 3.66 11.64 21.06
N PRO A 172 3.41 12.07 22.31
CA PRO A 172 3.96 13.32 22.82
C PRO A 172 5.49 13.28 22.91
N THR A 173 6.13 14.45 23.01
CA THR A 173 7.58 14.55 23.28
C THR A 173 8.00 13.98 24.64
N ARG A 174 7.05 13.79 25.57
CA ARG A 174 7.30 13.20 26.89
C ARG A 174 6.61 11.85 26.99
N MET A 175 7.28 10.82 26.49
CA MET A 175 6.79 9.43 26.52
C MET A 175 7.84 8.48 27.10
N ASP A 176 7.41 7.26 27.47
CA ASP A 176 8.34 6.18 27.82
C ASP A 176 8.95 5.58 26.54
N TYR A 177 10.03 6.19 26.06
CA TYR A 177 10.71 5.77 24.84
C TYR A 177 11.18 4.31 24.91
N ALA A 178 11.71 3.86 26.04
CA ALA A 178 12.23 2.51 26.18
C ALA A 178 11.11 1.48 25.99
N HIS A 179 9.96 1.72 26.61
CA HIS A 179 8.78 0.88 26.44
C HIS A 179 8.27 0.90 25.00
N VAL A 180 8.05 2.08 24.43
CA VAL A 180 7.44 2.19 23.09
C VAL A 180 8.35 1.66 21.99
N VAL A 181 9.66 1.91 22.06
CA VAL A 181 10.64 1.30 21.13
C VAL A 181 10.53 -0.22 21.19
N SER A 182 10.56 -0.80 22.39
CA SER A 182 10.47 -2.25 22.57
C SER A 182 9.20 -2.83 21.96
N VAL A 183 8.07 -2.14 22.12
CA VAL A 183 6.77 -2.57 21.55
C VAL A 183 6.78 -2.47 20.02
N VAL A 184 7.25 -1.35 19.47
CA VAL A 184 7.28 -1.13 18.01
C VAL A 184 8.19 -2.14 17.31
N GLU A 185 9.39 -2.39 17.87
CA GLU A 185 10.31 -3.41 17.35
C GLU A 185 9.70 -4.80 17.42
N PHE A 186 9.09 -5.17 18.56
CA PHE A 186 8.44 -6.47 18.71
C PHE A 186 7.33 -6.69 17.67
N ILE A 187 6.50 -5.67 17.42
CA ILE A 187 5.43 -5.78 16.41
C ILE A 187 6.02 -5.88 15.00
N ALA A 188 7.02 -5.07 14.67
CA ALA A 188 7.68 -5.11 13.36
C ALA A 188 8.31 -6.49 13.07
N GLN A 189 8.99 -7.06 14.07
CA GLN A 189 9.54 -8.42 13.99
C GLN A 189 8.43 -9.47 13.87
N SER A 190 7.38 -9.37 14.69
CA SER A 190 6.25 -10.31 14.65
C SER A 190 5.54 -10.30 13.29
N LEU A 191 5.35 -9.12 12.69
CA LEU A 191 4.80 -8.97 11.34
C LEU A 191 5.73 -9.60 10.29
N SER A 192 7.03 -9.36 10.40
CA SER A 192 8.03 -9.96 9.50
C SER A 192 7.98 -11.49 9.54
N GLU A 193 7.90 -12.07 10.74
CA GLU A 193 7.80 -13.51 10.94
C GLU A 193 6.48 -14.10 10.46
N PHE A 194 5.35 -13.44 10.75
CA PHE A 194 4.02 -13.91 10.39
C PHE A 194 3.82 -13.90 8.87
N LEU A 195 4.20 -12.80 8.22
CA LEU A 195 4.05 -12.63 6.78
C LEU A 195 5.07 -13.44 5.98
N SER A 196 6.25 -13.76 6.55
CA SER A 196 7.22 -14.65 5.90
C SER A 196 6.84 -16.14 5.96
N LYS A 197 5.85 -16.51 6.79
CA LYS A 197 5.35 -17.89 6.93
C LYS A 197 4.08 -18.16 6.13
N SER A 198 3.49 -17.13 5.51
CA SER A 198 2.28 -17.22 4.68
C SER A 198 2.65 -17.31 3.20
#